data_AF-A0A7R9E1K5-F1
#
_entry.id   AF-A0A7R9E1K5-F1
#
_cell.length_a   1.000
_cell.length_b   1.000
_cell.length_c   1.000
_cell.angle_alpha   90.00
_cell.angle_beta   90.00
_cell.angle_gamma   90.00
#
_symmetry.space_group_name_H-M   'P 1'
#
loop_
_entity.id
_entity.type
_entity.pdbx_description
1 polymer ?
#
loop_
_entity_poly.entity_id
_entity_poly.type
_entity_poly.pdbx_seq_one_letter_code
_entity_poly.pdbx_strand_id
1 'polypeptide(L)'
;MEILVRRSIQLNVDHKMKFRSKKGQLPFVELNGEEIADSAIILKELGQRYDKDLDAGLTNDQKNMAHAMISMIENHLIWVVTWWRSKYPENVLKGYKVNLQHALGTKIPNGILNFFFKFTFGRKVSAYLVSSRCFYFIF
;
A
#
# COMPACT_ATOMS: atom_id res chain seq x y z
N MET A 1 4.33 -0.80 -7.93
CA MET A 1 3.10 -1.62 -7.96
C MET A 1 1.99 -0.70 -8.45
N GLU A 2 1.95 -0.47 -9.77
CA GLU A 2 0.94 0.35 -10.43
C GLU A 2 0.58 -0.32 -11.74
N ILE A 3 -0.71 -0.50 -11.97
CA ILE A 3 -1.26 -1.01 -13.22
C ILE A 3 -2.45 -0.10 -13.52
N LEU A 4 -2.46 0.58 -14.66
CA LEU A 4 -3.66 1.24 -15.17
C LEU A 4 -3.81 0.77 -16.60
N VAL A 5 -4.61 -0.28 -16.82
CA VAL A 5 -4.81 -0.85 -18.15
C VAL A 5 -5.97 -0.14 -18.83
N ARG A 6 -5.62 0.92 -19.56
CA ARG A 6 -6.41 1.40 -20.70
C ARG A 6 -5.59 1.28 -21.98
N ARG A 7 -6.08 0.42 -22.88
CA ARG A 7 -5.68 0.24 -24.30
C ARG A 7 -4.19 0.00 -24.54
N SER A 8 -3.80 -1.27 -24.64
CA SER A 8 -2.60 -1.78 -25.35
C SER A 8 -1.23 -1.16 -25.04
N ILE A 9 -1.15 -0.22 -24.11
CA ILE A 9 0.06 0.47 -23.68
C ILE A 9 0.02 0.42 -22.16
N GLN A 10 0.90 -0.37 -21.55
CA GLN A 10 1.09 -0.38 -20.10
C GLN A 10 1.73 0.96 -19.68
N LEU A 11 0.94 2.01 -19.55
CA LEU A 11 1.43 3.29 -19.06
C LEU A 11 1.53 3.22 -17.54
N ASN A 12 2.76 3.16 -17.04
CA ASN A 12 3.06 3.42 -15.65
C ASN A 12 2.83 4.91 -15.39
N VAL A 13 1.63 5.26 -14.91
CA VAL A 13 1.30 6.63 -14.53
C VAL A 13 1.81 6.86 -13.12
N ASP A 14 2.89 7.61 -12.99
CA ASP A 14 3.40 8.05 -11.68
C ASP A 14 2.28 8.76 -10.90
N HIS A 15 1.87 8.13 -9.80
CA HIS A 15 0.78 8.60 -8.96
C HIS A 15 0.96 10.02 -8.42
N LYS A 16 2.22 10.48 -8.25
CA LYS A 16 2.59 11.75 -7.61
C LYS A 16 1.82 12.07 -6.32
N MET A 17 1.31 11.05 -5.63
CA MET A 17 0.38 11.14 -4.48
C MET A 17 -0.95 11.88 -4.75
N LYS A 18 -1.28 12.18 -6.02
CA LYS A 18 -2.47 12.96 -6.42
C LYS A 18 -3.67 12.10 -6.75
N PHE A 19 -3.44 10.93 -7.34
CA PHE A 19 -4.50 10.02 -7.71
C PHE A 19 -4.83 9.10 -6.52
N ARG A 20 -6.07 8.61 -6.46
CA ARG A 20 -6.58 7.62 -5.49
C ARG A 20 -7.82 7.00 -6.11
N SER A 21 -8.19 5.80 -5.68
CA SER A 21 -9.49 5.24 -6.05
C SER A 21 -10.62 6.14 -5.55
N LYS A 22 -11.84 5.96 -6.06
CA LYS A 22 -13.07 6.57 -5.52
C LYS A 22 -13.23 6.35 -4.02
N LYS A 23 -12.65 5.26 -3.48
CA LYS A 23 -12.62 4.92 -2.05
C LYS A 23 -11.40 5.48 -1.30
N GLY A 24 -10.51 6.20 -1.96
CA GLY A 24 -9.27 6.73 -1.37
C GLY A 24 -8.14 5.71 -1.21
N GLN A 25 -8.32 4.49 -1.72
CA GLN A 25 -7.44 3.35 -1.51
C GLN A 25 -6.42 3.18 -2.64
N LEU A 26 -5.31 2.53 -2.31
CA LEU A 26 -4.26 2.11 -3.24
C LEU A 26 -3.86 0.66 -2.93
N PRO A 27 -3.42 -0.11 -3.94
CA PRO A 27 -3.46 0.23 -5.37
C PRO A 27 -4.89 0.20 -5.95
N PHE A 28 -5.08 0.84 -7.10
CA PHE A 28 -6.29 0.72 -7.92
C PHE A 28 -5.91 0.72 -9.40
N VAL A 29 -6.77 0.15 -10.24
CA VAL A 29 -6.65 0.11 -11.69
C VAL A 29 -7.96 0.59 -12.31
N GLU A 30 -7.89 1.21 -13.48
CA GLU A 30 -9.08 1.51 -14.28
C GLU A 30 -9.04 0.70 -15.58
N LEU A 31 -10.01 -0.19 -15.76
CA LEU A 31 -10.14 -1.08 -16.92
C LEU A 31 -11.41 -0.74 -17.69
N ASN A 32 -11.29 -0.30 -18.94
CA ASN A 32 -12.44 -0.01 -19.81
C ASN A 32 -13.49 0.96 -19.19
N GLY A 33 -13.09 1.82 -18.24
CA GLY A 33 -13.99 2.76 -17.54
C GLY A 33 -14.55 2.26 -16.21
N GLU A 34 -14.23 1.03 -15.85
CA GLU A 34 -14.49 0.49 -14.52
C GLU A 34 -13.26 0.63 -13.62
N GLU A 35 -13.46 1.17 -12.43
CA GLU A 35 -12.39 1.29 -11.43
C GLU A 35 -12.43 0.09 -10.49
N ILE A 36 -11.30 -0.60 -10.36
CA ILE A 36 -11.12 -1.75 -9.48
C ILE A 36 -10.04 -1.38 -8.46
N ALA A 37 -10.39 -1.40 -7.18
CA ALA A 37 -9.48 -1.15 -6.07
C ALA A 37 -9.26 -2.45 -5.27
N ASP A 38 -8.24 -2.46 -4.41
CA ASP A 38 -7.75 -3.61 -3.65
C ASP A 38 -6.85 -4.54 -4.47
N SER A 39 -5.62 -4.79 -3.99
CA SER A 39 -4.62 -5.59 -4.72
C SER A 39 -5.07 -7.01 -5.00
N ALA A 40 -5.76 -7.68 -4.08
CA ALA A 40 -6.20 -9.06 -4.27
C ALA A 40 -7.32 -9.13 -5.32
N ILE A 41 -8.25 -8.17 -5.27
CA ILE A 41 -9.34 -8.07 -6.26
C ILE A 41 -8.77 -7.74 -7.64
N ILE A 42 -7.84 -6.79 -7.72
CA ILE A 42 -7.15 -6.42 -8.97
C ILE A 42 -6.48 -7.64 -9.61
N LEU A 43 -5.72 -8.41 -8.83
CA LEU A 43 -5.03 -9.60 -9.34
C LEU A 43 -6.01 -10.66 -9.84
N LYS A 44 -7.09 -10.90 -9.09
CA LYS A 44 -8.14 -11.85 -9.48
C LYS A 44 -8.84 -11.45 -10.78
N GLU A 45 -9.29 -10.20 -10.88
CA GLU A 45 -10.01 -9.69 -12.05
C GLU A 45 -9.12 -9.67 -13.31
N LEU A 46 -7.85 -9.26 -13.16
CA LEU A 46 -6.89 -9.30 -14.26
C LEU A 46 -6.56 -10.73 -14.68
N GLY A 47 -6.38 -11.65 -13.73
CA GLY A 47 -6.14 -13.06 -14.01
C GLY A 47 -7.29 -13.69 -14.80
N GLN A 48 -8.54 -13.45 -14.38
CA GLN A 48 -9.73 -13.94 -15.07
C GLN A 48 -9.89 -13.33 -16.47
N ARG A 49 -9.69 -12.01 -16.62
CA ARG A 49 -9.92 -11.31 -17.89
C ARG A 49 -8.90 -11.67 -18.98
N TYR A 50 -7.67 -11.98 -18.59
CA TYR A 50 -6.59 -12.31 -19.53
C TYR A 50 -6.25 -13.80 -19.58
N ASP A 51 -7.06 -14.65 -18.94
CA ASP A 51 -6.84 -16.09 -18.82
C ASP A 51 -5.41 -16.41 -18.33
N LYS A 52 -5.03 -15.73 -17.26
CA LYS A 52 -3.72 -15.86 -16.60
C LYS A 52 -3.91 -16.36 -15.18
N ASP A 53 -3.64 -17.65 -15.00
CA ASP A 53 -3.47 -18.24 -13.69
C ASP A 53 -2.00 -18.06 -13.23
N LEU A 54 -1.82 -17.21 -12.21
CA LEU A 54 -0.52 -16.93 -11.60
C LEU A 54 0.06 -18.15 -10.88
N ASP A 55 -0.80 -19.08 -10.48
CA ASP A 55 -0.46 -20.27 -9.72
C ASP A 55 -0.48 -21.54 -10.59
N ALA A 56 -0.58 -21.40 -11.93
CA ALA A 56 -0.68 -22.53 -12.86
C ALA A 56 0.49 -23.51 -12.76
N GLY A 57 1.69 -23.00 -12.46
CA GLY A 57 2.91 -23.79 -12.31
C GLY A 57 3.13 -24.37 -10.91
N LEU A 58 2.23 -24.11 -9.96
CA LEU A 58 2.41 -24.50 -8.56
C LEU A 58 1.69 -25.81 -8.25
N THR A 59 2.35 -26.70 -7.51
CA THR A 59 1.70 -27.86 -6.90
C THR A 59 0.76 -27.42 -5.78
N ASN A 60 -0.18 -28.29 -5.38
CA ASN A 60 -1.11 -27.99 -4.28
C ASN A 60 -0.39 -27.62 -2.98
N ASP A 61 0.73 -28.28 -2.66
CA ASP A 61 1.53 -27.97 -1.48
C ASP A 61 2.16 -26.58 -1.57
N GLN A 62 2.64 -26.19 -2.76
CA GLN A 62 3.18 -24.86 -3.00
C GLN A 62 2.11 -23.78 -2.91
N LYS A 63 0.89 -24.03 -3.39
CA LYS A 63 -0.25 -23.12 -3.25
C LYS A 63 -0.61 -22.91 -1.78
N ASN A 64 -0.65 -23.99 -0.99
CA ASN A 64 -0.89 -23.91 0.45
C ASN A 64 0.19 -23.10 1.18
N MET A 65 1.46 -23.32 0.81
CA MET A 65 2.57 -22.56 1.37
C MET A 65 2.49 -21.08 0.99
N ALA A 66 2.20 -20.76 -0.27
CA ALA A 66 2.02 -19.38 -0.73
C ALA A 66 0.89 -18.67 0.03
N HIS A 67 -0.25 -19.33 0.19
CA HIS A 67 -1.39 -18.81 0.94
C HIS A 67 -1.03 -18.54 2.42
N ALA A 68 -0.32 -19.47 3.07
CA ALA A 68 0.15 -19.28 4.44
C ALA A 68 1.10 -18.09 4.57
N MET A 69 2.06 -17.95 3.64
CA MET A 69 3.01 -16.84 3.62
C MET A 69 2.32 -15.49 3.39
N ILE A 70 1.39 -15.41 2.43
CA ILE A 70 0.59 -14.21 2.19
C ILE A 70 -0.19 -13.83 3.46
N SER A 71 -0.88 -14.80 4.06
CA SER A 71 -1.65 -14.59 5.29
C SER A 71 -0.78 -14.09 6.45
N MET A 72 0.43 -14.65 6.60
CA MET A 72 1.39 -14.19 7.61
C MET A 72 1.83 -12.75 7.38
N ILE A 73 2.13 -12.39 6.13
CA ILE A 73 2.58 -11.05 5.79
C ILE A 73 1.46 -10.03 5.99
N GLU A 74 0.28 -10.32 5.45
CA GLU A 74 -0.87 -9.41 5.42
C GLU A 74 -1.52 -9.25 6.80
N ASN A 75 -1.57 -10.30 7.62
CA ASN A 75 -2.26 -10.23 8.90
C ASN A 75 -1.34 -9.99 10.10
N HIS A 76 -0.04 -10.27 9.99
CA HIS A 76 0.89 -10.16 11.12
C HIS A 76 2.06 -9.21 10.84
N LEU A 77 2.84 -9.44 9.76
CA LEU A 77 4.05 -8.64 9.50
C LEU A 77 3.73 -7.17 9.21
N ILE A 78 2.60 -6.90 8.55
CA ILE A 78 2.20 -5.53 8.22
C ILE A 78 2.09 -4.63 9.46
N TRP A 79 1.71 -5.19 10.61
CA TRP A 79 1.56 -4.44 11.86
C TRP A 79 2.90 -4.06 12.46
N VAL A 80 3.88 -4.97 12.39
CA VAL A 80 5.26 -4.70 12.82
C VAL A 80 5.87 -3.59 11.97
N VAL A 81 5.69 -3.66 10.64
CA VAL A 81 6.14 -2.61 9.71
C VAL A 81 5.43 -1.29 10.00
N THR A 82 4.12 -1.33 10.24
CA THR A 82 3.30 -0.14 10.55
C THR A 82 3.73 0.53 11.85
N TRP A 83 4.01 -0.25 12.89
CA TRP A 83 4.59 0.23 14.13
C TRP A 83 5.95 0.88 13.92
N TRP A 84 6.87 0.20 13.22
CA TRP A 84 8.21 0.72 12.95
C TRP A 84 8.16 2.03 12.18
N ARG A 85 7.32 2.12 11.14
CA ARG A 85 7.13 3.35 10.34
C ARG A 85 6.63 4.53 11.16
N SER A 86 5.84 4.23 12.19
CA SER A 86 5.24 5.26 13.06
C SER A 86 6.20 5.73 14.14
N LYS A 87 7.08 4.84 14.60
CA LYS A 87 8.13 5.15 15.57
C LYS A 87 9.32 5.89 14.93
N TYR A 88 9.63 5.60 13.66
CA TYR A 88 10.77 6.18 12.94
C TYR A 88 10.35 6.92 11.64
N PRO A 89 9.49 7.95 11.72
CA PRO A 89 8.97 8.64 10.55
C PRO A 89 10.07 9.37 9.75
N GLU A 90 11.15 9.84 10.39
CA GLU A 90 12.30 10.42 9.69
C GLU A 90 13.04 9.43 8.79
N ASN A 91 13.22 8.19 9.27
CA ASN A 91 13.85 7.13 8.48
C ASN A 91 12.97 6.75 7.29
N VAL A 92 11.65 6.76 7.48
CA VAL A 92 10.66 6.56 6.42
C VAL A 92 10.76 7.65 5.35
N LEU A 93 10.76 8.93 5.74
CA LEU A 93 10.85 10.05 4.80
C LEU A 93 12.17 10.04 4.01
N LYS A 94 13.28 9.73 4.69
CA LYS A 94 14.61 9.61 4.07
C LYS A 94 14.68 8.42 3.12
N GLY A 95 14.16 7.26 3.54
CA GLY A 95 14.15 6.03 2.75
C GLY A 95 13.33 6.15 1.47
N TYR A 96 12.15 6.76 1.55
CA TYR A 96 11.31 7.00 0.37
C TYR A 96 11.71 8.24 -0.45
N LYS A 97 12.76 8.98 -0.02
CA LYS A 97 13.21 10.23 -0.65
C LYS A 97 12.06 11.24 -0.87
N VAL A 98 11.12 11.29 0.07
CA VAL A 98 9.91 12.12 -0.05
C VAL A 98 10.21 13.54 0.42
N ASN A 99 10.13 14.51 -0.50
CA ASN A 99 10.08 15.92 -0.14
C ASN A 99 8.64 16.34 0.13
N LEU A 100 8.30 16.59 1.39
CA LEU A 100 6.93 16.91 1.83
C LEU A 100 6.35 18.15 1.13
N GLN A 101 7.17 19.18 0.89
CA GLN A 101 6.77 20.36 0.09
C GLN A 101 6.27 19.98 -1.29
N HIS A 102 7.04 19.16 -2.01
CA HIS A 102 6.72 18.75 -3.37
C HIS A 102 5.58 17.72 -3.39
N ALA A 103 5.53 16.81 -2.43
CA ALA A 103 4.50 15.79 -2.32
C ALA A 103 3.13 16.38 -1.96
N LEU A 104 3.09 17.41 -1.12
CA LEU A 104 1.85 18.08 -0.69
C LEU A 104 1.52 19.32 -1.54
N GLY A 105 2.40 19.72 -2.45
CA GLY A 105 2.21 20.91 -3.30
C GLY A 105 2.11 22.22 -2.52
N THR A 106 2.71 22.29 -1.32
CA THR A 106 2.57 23.46 -0.42
C THR A 106 3.83 24.33 -0.43
N LYS A 107 3.64 25.63 -0.26
CA LYS A 107 4.74 26.62 -0.10
C LYS A 107 5.29 26.69 1.34
N ILE A 108 4.89 25.77 2.21
CA ILE A 108 5.24 25.78 3.64
C ILE A 108 6.69 25.30 3.81
N PRO A 109 7.48 25.88 4.71
CA PRO A 109 8.83 25.39 5.03
C PRO A 109 8.85 23.91 5.46
N ASN A 110 9.81 23.13 4.96
CA ASN A 110 9.94 21.69 5.23
C ASN A 110 10.03 21.35 6.73
N GLY A 111 10.59 22.23 7.56
CA GLY A 111 10.68 22.02 9.01
C GLY A 111 9.30 21.95 9.68
N ILE A 112 8.38 22.84 9.30
CA ILE A 112 7.01 22.88 9.82
C ILE A 112 6.22 21.66 9.32
N LEU A 113 6.35 21.33 8.04
CA LEU A 113 5.74 20.14 7.45
C LEU A 113 6.20 18.85 8.14
N ASN A 114 7.51 18.71 8.40
CA ASN A 114 8.06 17.57 9.13
C ASN A 114 7.49 17.47 10.54
N PHE A 115 7.33 18.60 11.25
CA PHE A 115 6.76 18.62 12.59
C PHE A 115 5.30 18.13 12.59
N PHE A 116 4.45 18.69 11.73
CA PHE A 116 3.05 18.27 11.63
C PHE A 116 2.89 16.83 11.13
N PHE A 117 3.73 16.40 10.18
CA PHE A 117 3.74 15.03 9.70
C PHE A 117 4.08 14.06 10.83
N LYS A 118 5.16 14.32 11.60
CA LYS A 118 5.55 13.50 12.76
C LYS A 118 4.43 13.41 13.79
N PHE A 119 3.84 14.56 14.15
CA PHE A 119 2.79 14.63 15.16
C PHE A 119 1.51 13.88 14.72
N THR A 120 1.09 14.05 13.47
CA THR A 120 -0.13 13.44 12.94
C THR A 120 0.05 11.95 12.66
N PHE A 121 1.16 11.57 12.04
CA PHE A 121 1.47 10.18 11.67
C PHE A 121 1.66 9.30 12.90
N GLY A 122 2.43 9.78 13.90
CA GLY A 122 2.67 9.03 15.14
C GLY A 122 1.41 8.81 15.99
N ARG A 123 0.55 9.82 16.12
CA ARG A 123 -0.70 9.72 16.91
C ARG A 123 -1.74 8.84 16.25
N LYS A 124 -1.97 9.01 14.95
CA LYS A 124 -3.02 8.28 14.23
C LYS A 124 -2.71 6.78 14.23
N VAL A 125 -1.46 6.41 13.96
CA VAL A 125 -1.07 5.00 13.94
C VAL A 125 -0.96 4.41 15.35
N SER A 126 -0.50 5.15 16.36
CA SER A 126 -0.56 4.67 17.75
C SER A 126 -1.99 4.37 18.21
N ALA A 127 -2.97 5.20 17.83
CA ALA A 127 -4.37 4.95 18.14
C ALA A 127 -4.90 3.67 17.46
N TYR A 128 -4.56 3.45 16.19
CA TYR A 128 -4.94 2.20 15.48
C TYR A 128 -4.24 0.96 16.05
N LEU A 129 -2.97 1.08 16.43
CA LEU A 129 -2.18 0.00 17.02
C LEU A 129 -2.69 -0.39 18.41
N VAL A 130 -3.05 0.57 19.25
CA VAL A 130 -3.64 0.31 20.59
C VAL A 130 -5.07 -0.24 20.48
N SER A 131 -5.84 0.18 19.48
CA SER A 131 -7.19 -0.32 19.24
C SER A 131 -7.24 -1.71 18.59
N SER A 132 -6.16 -2.15 17.95
CA SER A 132 -6.09 -3.45 17.27
C SER A 132 -5.48 -4.47 18.23
N ARG A 133 -6.20 -5.58 18.49
CA ARG A 133 -5.73 -6.70 19.35
C ARG A 133 -4.37 -7.31 18.95
N CYS A 134 -3.80 -6.92 17.79
CA CYS A 134 -2.47 -7.30 17.34
C CYS A 134 -1.30 -6.71 18.16
N PHE A 135 -1.49 -5.65 18.95
CA PHE A 135 -0.39 -5.11 19.77
C PHE A 135 0.13 -6.12 20.79
N TYR A 136 -0.75 -6.98 21.31
CA TYR A 136 -0.42 -8.02 22.28
C TYR A 136 0.29 -9.24 21.70
N PHE A 137 0.47 -9.32 20.38
CA PHE A 137 1.21 -10.42 19.73
C PHE A 137 2.63 -10.01 19.32
N ILE A 138 2.98 -8.72 19.44
CA ILE A 138 4.31 -8.20 19.11
C ILE A 138 5.19 -8.10 20.37
N PHE A 139 4.61 -8.27 21.57
CA PHE A 139 5.30 -8.34 22.86
C PHE A 139 4.89 -9.60 23.63
#